data_AF-A0A9D1VLS7-F1
#
_entry.id   AF-A0A9D1VLS7-F1
#
_cell.length_a   1.000
_cell.length_b   1.000
_cell.length_c   1.000
_cell.angle_alpha   90.00
_cell.angle_beta   90.00
_cell.angle_gamma   90.00
#
_symmetry.space_group_name_H-M   'P 1'
#
loop_
_entity.id
_entity.type
_entity.pdbx_description
1 polymer ?
#
loop_
_entity_poly.entity_id
_entity_poly.type
_entity_poly.pdbx_seq_one_letter_code
_entity_poly.pdbx_strand_id
1 'polypeptide(L)'
;MTPAEAGRILGISPKADLEQIKKQYRRLMHQFHPDVAGSSKTGYRYSVQEINLAYEVLKKGSSGFQEDISSGAGKKASSKTLHWDAPLNQHAWIEREILHYAEDYEGNVIGNFTIARGKYLWTTEEDFPLFLLSIYRCGQRLLDEIDAELEREENSALRLRFQPQLTYFLAQQFMDGTSLLRELAGRVASEKEETETFYLPAMLETSHKSIKLRENEPLFPSRLKDHRLYLKNGAGQELGYLSFPDDRFYYIVIPLFEQRKVLVKIRAAKGKDAGRKKSSARYHRLHLWVRFSSGDGKQMPENLNLQIQLLLEKYRNS
;
A
#
# COMPACT_ATOMS: atom_id res chain seq x y z
N MET A 1 17.60 33.41 -12.72
CA MET A 1 17.46 32.53 -13.89
C MET A 1 15.98 32.35 -14.20
N THR A 2 15.60 32.48 -15.46
CA THR A 2 14.19 32.34 -15.90
C THR A 2 13.81 30.87 -16.13
N PRO A 3 12.51 30.49 -16.07
CA PRO A 3 12.09 29.11 -16.37
C PRO A 3 12.51 28.63 -17.76
N ALA A 4 12.53 29.53 -18.76
CA ALA A 4 12.98 29.21 -20.12
C ALA A 4 14.50 28.96 -20.22
N GLU A 5 15.31 29.60 -19.37
CA GLU A 5 16.73 29.29 -19.23
C GLU A 5 16.95 27.99 -18.46
N ALA A 6 16.18 27.77 -17.40
CA ALA A 6 16.23 26.54 -16.61
C ALA A 6 15.88 25.30 -17.45
N GLY A 7 14.86 25.40 -18.32
CA GLY A 7 14.55 24.36 -19.30
C GLY A 7 15.68 24.09 -20.30
N ARG A 8 16.37 25.14 -20.78
CA ARG A 8 17.55 25.00 -21.64
C ARG A 8 18.73 24.33 -20.94
N ILE A 9 18.91 24.58 -19.64
CA ILE A 9 19.96 23.96 -18.82
C ILE A 9 19.67 22.50 -18.49
N LEU A 10 18.40 22.10 -18.38
CA LEU A 10 18.02 20.69 -18.15
C LEU A 10 17.70 19.91 -19.45
N GLY A 11 17.73 20.59 -20.61
CA GLY A 11 17.42 20.00 -21.91
C GLY A 11 15.93 19.62 -22.09
N ILE A 12 15.03 20.32 -21.40
CA ILE A 12 13.58 20.04 -21.39
C ILE A 12 12.76 21.31 -21.61
N SER A 13 11.52 21.14 -22.04
CA SER A 13 10.57 22.25 -22.15
C SER A 13 10.34 22.89 -20.77
N PRO A 14 10.25 24.23 -20.66
CA PRO A 14 9.92 24.91 -19.41
C PRO A 14 8.48 24.62 -18.92
N LYS A 15 7.65 23.97 -19.75
CA LYS A 15 6.31 23.46 -19.39
C LYS A 15 6.27 21.93 -19.22
N ALA A 16 7.43 21.27 -19.14
CA ALA A 16 7.51 19.83 -18.93
C ALA A 16 6.88 19.45 -17.57
N ASP A 17 6.33 18.25 -17.51
CA ASP A 17 5.74 17.75 -16.26
C ASP A 17 6.81 17.49 -15.19
N LEU A 18 6.42 17.54 -13.92
CA LEU A 18 7.33 17.41 -12.78
C LEU A 18 8.11 16.08 -12.80
N GLU A 19 7.49 15.00 -13.28
CA GLU A 19 8.15 13.70 -13.47
C GLU A 19 9.27 13.77 -14.51
N GLN A 20 9.05 14.48 -15.62
CA GLN A 20 10.04 14.66 -16.68
C GLN A 20 11.19 15.54 -16.21
N ILE A 21 10.90 16.58 -15.44
CA ILE A 21 11.89 17.46 -14.80
C ILE A 21 12.76 16.66 -13.83
N LYS A 22 12.16 15.85 -12.94
CA LYS A 22 12.88 14.99 -12.00
C LYS A 22 13.72 13.94 -12.72
N LYS A 23 13.19 13.31 -13.77
CA LYS A 23 13.90 12.29 -14.55
C LYS A 23 15.14 12.87 -15.22
N GLN A 24 15.04 14.04 -15.84
CA GLN A 24 16.19 14.67 -16.50
C GLN A 24 17.21 15.22 -15.52
N TYR A 25 16.75 15.82 -14.42
CA TYR A 25 17.64 16.26 -13.35
C TYR A 25 18.46 15.08 -12.79
N ARG A 26 17.82 13.95 -12.46
CA ARG A 26 18.51 12.74 -12.00
C ARG A 26 19.56 12.26 -13.03
N ARG A 27 19.20 12.21 -14.31
CA ARG A 27 20.13 11.81 -15.39
C ARG A 27 21.38 12.70 -15.45
N LEU A 28 21.19 14.01 -15.39
CA LEU A 28 22.29 14.97 -15.46
C LEU A 28 23.19 14.92 -14.22
N MET A 29 22.60 14.76 -13.03
CA MET A 29 23.38 14.60 -11.80
C MET A 29 24.23 13.34 -11.84
N HIS A 30 23.70 12.20 -12.28
CA HIS A 30 24.50 10.98 -12.38
C HIS A 30 25.62 11.05 -13.43
N GLN A 31 25.49 11.86 -14.48
CA GLN A 31 26.51 11.98 -15.53
C GLN A 31 27.61 12.98 -15.20
N PHE A 32 27.27 14.04 -14.45
CA PHE A 32 28.16 15.18 -14.26
C PHE A 32 28.50 15.49 -12.79
N HIS A 33 28.00 14.71 -11.81
CA HIS A 33 28.37 14.90 -10.41
C HIS A 33 29.88 14.70 -10.20
N PRO A 34 30.56 15.58 -9.43
CA PRO A 34 32.02 15.52 -9.24
C PRO A 34 32.52 14.22 -8.59
N ASP A 35 31.66 13.48 -7.88
CA ASP A 35 32.03 12.19 -7.25
C ASP A 35 31.98 10.99 -8.22
N VAL A 36 31.56 11.19 -9.47
CA VAL A 36 31.57 10.13 -10.48
C VAL A 36 32.96 10.09 -11.15
N ALA A 37 33.77 9.10 -10.75
CA ALA A 37 35.10 8.90 -11.30
C ALA A 37 35.05 8.60 -12.81
N GLY A 38 35.62 9.49 -13.64
CA GLY A 38 35.75 9.30 -15.09
C GLY A 38 35.10 10.35 -15.99
N SER A 39 34.58 11.47 -15.45
CA SER A 39 34.00 12.57 -16.25
C SER A 39 35.06 13.39 -17.00
N SER A 40 35.77 12.74 -17.92
CA SER A 40 36.56 13.39 -18.96
C SER A 40 35.61 14.22 -19.82
N LYS A 41 35.68 15.56 -19.68
CA LYS A 41 35.09 16.60 -20.55
C LYS A 41 34.47 16.10 -21.86
N THR A 42 33.21 15.65 -21.81
CA THR A 42 32.39 15.47 -23.00
C THR A 42 31.07 16.20 -22.86
N GLY A 43 31.02 17.38 -23.48
CA GLY A 43 29.85 17.87 -24.22
C GLY A 43 28.73 18.60 -23.47
N TYR A 44 28.70 18.64 -22.13
CA TYR A 44 27.66 19.41 -21.44
C TYR A 44 28.14 20.80 -21.04
N ARG A 45 27.41 21.81 -21.51
CA ARG A 45 27.79 23.23 -21.42
C ARG A 45 27.63 23.81 -20.02
N TYR A 46 26.86 23.15 -19.15
CA TYR A 46 26.46 23.67 -17.84
C TYR A 46 27.06 22.85 -16.70
N SER A 47 27.46 23.55 -15.65
CA SER A 47 27.98 23.00 -14.41
C SER A 47 26.89 22.34 -13.54
N VAL A 48 27.30 21.50 -12.59
CA VAL A 48 26.38 20.88 -11.60
C VAL A 48 25.63 21.93 -10.78
N GLN A 49 26.26 23.07 -10.49
CA GLN A 49 25.62 24.18 -9.79
C GLN A 49 24.48 24.80 -10.64
N GLU A 50 24.70 24.95 -11.93
CA GLU A 50 23.68 25.45 -12.87
C GLU A 50 22.54 24.43 -13.05
N ILE A 51 22.85 23.13 -13.08
CA ILE A 51 21.86 22.05 -13.14
C ILE A 51 20.96 22.04 -11.89
N ASN A 52 21.55 22.16 -10.69
CA ASN A 52 20.81 22.25 -9.43
C ASN A 52 19.89 23.47 -9.40
N LEU A 53 20.44 24.64 -9.76
CA LEU A 53 19.67 25.88 -9.83
C LEU A 53 18.50 25.75 -10.83
N ALA A 54 18.72 25.03 -11.95
CA ALA A 54 17.71 24.85 -12.99
C ALA A 54 16.56 23.97 -12.53
N TYR A 55 16.87 22.91 -11.80
CA TYR A 55 15.86 22.06 -11.18
C TYR A 55 15.03 22.82 -10.15
N GLU A 56 15.65 23.62 -9.29
CA GLU A 56 14.93 24.42 -8.29
C GLU A 56 13.96 25.43 -8.93
N VAL A 57 14.39 26.14 -9.98
CA VAL A 57 13.54 27.11 -10.68
C VAL A 57 12.35 26.43 -11.37
N LEU A 58 12.56 25.29 -12.04
CA LEU A 58 11.46 24.55 -12.67
C LEU A 58 10.54 23.91 -11.63
N LYS A 59 11.09 23.36 -10.54
CA LYS A 59 10.29 22.79 -9.44
C LYS A 59 9.37 23.85 -8.83
N LYS A 60 9.89 25.05 -8.50
CA LYS A 60 9.09 26.16 -7.96
C LYS A 60 8.02 26.68 -8.93
N GLY A 61 8.28 26.62 -10.23
CA GLY A 61 7.30 26.99 -11.26
C GLY A 61 6.16 25.97 -11.43
N SER A 62 6.43 24.69 -11.17
CA SER A 62 5.46 23.60 -11.25
C SER A 62 4.65 23.41 -9.96
N SER A 63 5.19 23.80 -8.80
CA SER A 63 4.51 23.75 -7.51
C SER A 63 4.21 25.16 -6.99
N GLY A 64 2.99 25.66 -7.23
CA GLY A 64 2.49 26.80 -6.49
C GLY A 64 2.20 26.40 -5.04
N PHE A 65 3.19 26.50 -4.15
CA PHE A 65 3.12 26.84 -2.71
C PHE A 65 4.45 26.52 -1.98
N GLN A 66 4.93 27.53 -1.24
CA GLN A 66 5.86 27.61 -0.10
C GLN A 66 7.12 26.72 0.02
N GLU A 67 8.28 27.38 0.00
CA GLU A 67 9.59 26.90 0.47
C GLU A 67 9.77 27.24 1.96
N ASP A 68 10.17 26.25 2.76
CA ASP A 68 10.92 26.50 3.99
C ASP A 68 12.40 26.67 3.64
N ILE A 69 12.90 27.89 3.86
CA ILE A 69 14.29 28.27 3.70
C ILE A 69 15.09 27.68 4.88
N SER A 70 16.02 26.78 4.60
CA SER A 70 17.17 26.56 5.50
C SER A 70 18.47 26.79 4.74
N SER A 71 19.00 28.00 4.93
CA SER A 71 20.32 28.46 4.50
C SER A 71 21.44 27.61 5.10
N GLY A 72 22.44 27.29 4.27
CA GLY A 72 23.52 26.38 4.60
C GLY A 72 24.51 26.86 5.66
N ALA A 73 25.09 25.89 6.36
CA ALA A 73 26.42 25.96 6.95
C ALA A 73 26.97 24.53 7.00
N GLY A 74 28.15 24.33 6.41
CA GLY A 74 28.75 23.02 6.13
C GLY A 74 28.81 22.07 7.33
N LYS A 75 28.38 20.83 7.11
CA LYS A 75 28.74 19.68 7.96
C LYS A 75 29.10 18.49 7.07
N LYS A 76 30.26 17.92 7.40
CA LYS A 76 30.84 16.70 6.84
C LYS A 76 29.76 15.64 6.60
N ALA A 77 29.88 14.92 5.50
CA ALA A 77 29.04 13.79 5.13
C ALA A 77 29.15 12.66 6.18
N SER A 78 28.42 12.80 7.28
CA SER A 78 27.93 11.65 8.03
C SER A 78 26.71 11.15 7.28
N SER A 79 26.77 9.91 6.79
CA SER A 79 25.63 9.13 6.30
C SER A 79 24.33 9.56 6.98
N LYS A 80 23.48 10.33 6.28
CA LYS A 80 22.09 10.51 6.70
C LYS A 80 21.45 9.13 6.55
N THR A 81 21.44 8.36 7.63
CA THR A 81 20.46 7.29 7.79
C THR A 81 19.11 7.94 7.50
N LEU A 82 18.43 7.45 6.47
CA LEU A 82 17.02 7.76 6.21
C LEU A 82 16.28 7.33 7.49
N HIS A 83 16.04 8.26 8.39
CA HIS A 83 15.41 7.96 9.67
C HIS A 83 13.93 7.74 9.41
N TRP A 84 13.54 6.49 9.23
CA TRP A 84 12.14 6.09 9.11
C TRP A 84 11.44 6.33 10.46
N ASP A 85 10.44 7.21 10.47
CA ASP A 85 9.80 7.74 11.68
C ASP A 85 8.30 7.40 11.77
N ALA A 86 7.83 6.41 11.00
CA ALA A 86 6.47 5.93 11.08
C ALA A 86 6.09 5.48 12.52
N PRO A 87 4.81 5.50 12.90
CA PRO A 87 4.38 5.04 14.22
C PRO A 87 4.75 3.57 14.47
N LEU A 88 4.99 3.20 15.72
CA LEU A 88 5.39 1.84 16.11
C LEU A 88 4.23 1.07 16.76
N ASN A 89 4.08 -0.20 16.42
CA ASN A 89 3.32 -1.16 17.22
C ASN A 89 4.27 -2.04 18.05
N GLN A 90 4.53 -1.64 19.30
CA GLN A 90 5.43 -2.39 20.19
C GLN A 90 4.99 -3.84 20.43
N HIS A 91 3.69 -4.12 20.31
CA HIS A 91 3.08 -5.42 20.53
C HIS A 91 3.05 -6.33 19.30
N ALA A 92 3.55 -5.89 18.14
CA ALA A 92 3.63 -6.75 16.97
C ALA A 92 4.53 -7.97 17.24
N TRP A 93 4.22 -9.11 16.63
CA TRP A 93 4.91 -10.38 16.91
C TRP A 93 6.41 -10.31 16.58
N ILE A 94 6.74 -9.71 15.44
CA ILE A 94 8.10 -9.67 14.89
C ILE A 94 8.40 -8.27 14.35
N GLU A 95 9.67 -7.93 14.22
CA GLU A 95 10.09 -6.76 13.43
C GLU A 95 10.05 -7.07 11.94
N ARG A 96 9.72 -6.06 11.14
CA ARG A 96 9.73 -6.14 9.69
C ARG A 96 10.78 -5.20 9.09
N GLU A 97 11.19 -5.51 7.87
CA GLU A 97 12.03 -4.63 7.06
C GLU A 97 11.18 -3.52 6.44
N ILE A 98 11.71 -2.31 6.32
CA ILE A 98 11.15 -1.27 5.46
C ILE A 98 11.95 -1.30 4.17
N LEU A 99 11.27 -1.58 3.06
CA LEU A 99 11.91 -1.77 1.77
C LEU A 99 11.73 -0.53 0.91
N HIS A 100 12.72 -0.24 0.08
CA HIS A 100 12.66 0.78 -0.95
C HIS A 100 13.10 0.19 -2.30
N TYR A 101 12.54 0.67 -3.39
CA TYR A 101 12.95 0.23 -4.73
C TYR A 101 14.38 0.68 -5.03
N ALA A 102 15.16 -0.25 -5.56
CA ALA A 102 16.38 0.09 -6.29
C ALA A 102 15.98 0.40 -7.73
N GLU A 103 16.24 1.63 -8.18
CA GLU A 103 15.98 2.08 -9.55
C GLU A 103 17.30 2.20 -10.33
N ASP A 104 17.28 1.86 -11.61
CA ASP A 104 18.36 2.23 -12.53
C ASP A 104 18.29 3.71 -12.94
N TYR A 105 19.20 4.12 -13.81
CA TYR A 105 19.30 5.50 -14.29
C TYR A 105 18.09 5.96 -15.13
N GLU A 106 17.28 5.04 -15.63
CA GLU A 106 16.06 5.34 -16.38
C GLU A 106 14.81 5.38 -15.50
N GLY A 107 14.94 4.97 -14.22
CA GLY A 107 13.85 4.80 -13.27
C GLY A 107 13.21 3.41 -13.32
N ASN A 108 13.84 2.44 -13.98
CA ASN A 108 13.32 1.06 -13.97
C ASN A 108 13.70 0.39 -12.65
N VAL A 109 12.73 -0.29 -12.04
CA VAL A 109 12.97 -1.06 -10.81
C VAL A 109 13.84 -2.28 -11.11
N ILE A 110 15.05 -2.31 -10.53
CA ILE A 110 16.01 -3.42 -10.63
C ILE A 110 16.05 -4.30 -9.37
N GLY A 111 15.41 -3.86 -8.29
CA GLY A 111 15.35 -4.61 -7.04
C GLY A 111 14.73 -3.82 -5.90
N ASN A 112 14.96 -4.28 -4.68
CA ASN A 112 14.64 -3.57 -3.45
C ASN A 112 15.76 -3.75 -2.43
N PHE A 113 15.88 -2.80 -1.51
CA PHE A 113 16.81 -2.86 -0.39
C PHE A 113 16.16 -2.35 0.89
N THR A 114 16.70 -2.78 2.03
CA THR A 114 16.18 -2.42 3.35
C THR A 114 16.71 -1.05 3.77
N ILE A 115 15.82 -0.11 4.08
CA ILE A 115 16.15 1.24 4.56
C ILE A 115 15.99 1.40 6.07
N ALA A 116 15.16 0.58 6.70
CA ALA A 116 14.97 0.52 8.14
C ALA A 116 14.45 -0.85 8.57
N ARG A 117 14.48 -1.13 9.87
CA ARG A 117 13.90 -2.34 10.46
C ARG A 117 13.26 -1.98 11.80
N GLY A 118 12.07 -2.49 12.05
CA GLY A 118 11.37 -2.27 13.30
C GLY A 118 9.91 -2.68 13.22
N LYS A 119 9.14 -2.37 14.28
CA LYS A 119 7.71 -2.67 14.33
C LYS A 119 6.85 -1.51 13.81
N TYR A 120 7.26 -0.93 12.69
CA TYR A 120 6.64 0.26 12.12
C TYR A 120 5.31 -0.07 11.45
N LEU A 121 4.28 0.70 11.77
CA LEU A 121 3.01 0.69 11.03
C LEU A 121 3.26 1.10 9.58
N TRP A 122 2.42 0.59 8.69
CA TRP A 122 2.37 1.01 7.31
C TRP A 122 1.72 2.40 7.21
N THR A 123 2.32 3.26 6.39
CA THR A 123 1.80 4.57 6.02
C THR A 123 1.81 4.68 4.50
N THR A 124 1.12 5.66 3.94
CA THR A 124 1.10 5.91 2.49
C THR A 124 2.44 6.37 1.91
N GLU A 125 3.43 6.63 2.75
CA GLU A 125 4.82 6.90 2.34
C GLU A 125 5.58 5.62 1.95
N GLU A 126 5.11 4.44 2.40
CA GLU A 126 5.64 3.15 1.99
C GLU A 126 4.80 2.54 0.86
N ASP A 127 5.44 2.13 -0.23
CA ASP A 127 4.77 1.41 -1.30
C ASP A 127 4.13 0.11 -0.81
N PHE A 128 2.82 -0.02 -1.02
CA PHE A 128 2.05 -1.15 -0.51
C PHE A 128 2.56 -2.54 -0.97
N PRO A 129 3.02 -2.73 -2.23
CA PRO A 129 3.62 -4.01 -2.64
C PRO A 129 4.90 -4.35 -1.86
N LEU A 130 5.71 -3.36 -1.52
CA LEU A 130 6.92 -3.54 -0.71
C LEU A 130 6.58 -3.87 0.74
N PHE A 131 5.53 -3.24 1.29
CA PHE A 131 4.97 -3.62 2.58
C PHE A 131 4.54 -5.10 2.60
N LEU A 132 3.73 -5.52 1.62
CA LEU A 132 3.28 -6.92 1.54
C LEU A 132 4.45 -7.90 1.40
N LEU A 133 5.46 -7.56 0.61
CA LEU A 133 6.68 -8.35 0.49
C LEU A 133 7.41 -8.49 1.83
N SER A 134 7.53 -7.39 2.58
CA SER A 134 8.14 -7.40 3.91
C SER A 134 7.37 -8.29 4.90
N ILE A 135 6.04 -8.19 4.92
CA ILE A 135 5.20 -9.05 5.76
C ILE A 135 5.30 -10.52 5.36
N TYR A 136 5.32 -10.82 4.06
CA TYR A 136 5.50 -12.17 3.55
C TYR A 136 6.84 -12.75 4.01
N ARG A 137 7.95 -11.99 3.91
CA ARG A 137 9.27 -12.38 4.42
C ARG A 137 9.25 -12.62 5.93
N CYS A 138 8.51 -11.84 6.71
CA CYS A 138 8.31 -12.11 8.13
C CYS A 138 7.64 -13.48 8.37
N GLY A 139 6.59 -13.80 7.61
CA GLY A 139 5.96 -15.11 7.68
C GLY A 139 6.92 -16.24 7.32
N GLN A 140 7.70 -16.08 6.25
CA GLN A 140 8.67 -17.09 5.81
C GLN A 140 9.70 -17.37 6.91
N ARG A 141 10.30 -16.32 7.47
CA ARG A 141 11.30 -16.45 8.55
C ARG A 141 10.76 -17.23 9.75
N LEU A 142 9.52 -16.97 10.16
CA LEU A 142 8.90 -17.70 11.28
C LEU A 142 8.73 -19.20 10.97
N LEU A 143 8.39 -19.56 9.73
CA LEU A 143 8.29 -20.96 9.33
C LEU A 143 9.68 -21.60 9.16
N ASP A 144 10.65 -20.85 8.63
CA ASP A 144 12.06 -21.27 8.52
C ASP A 144 12.66 -21.58 9.89
N GLU A 145 12.39 -20.73 10.89
CA GLU A 145 12.83 -20.93 12.28
C GLU A 145 12.24 -22.23 12.86
N ILE A 146 10.95 -22.49 12.66
CA ILE A 146 10.32 -23.74 13.12
C ILE A 146 10.89 -24.97 12.41
N ASP A 147 11.07 -24.90 11.09
CA ASP A 147 11.63 -26.01 10.31
C ASP A 147 13.07 -26.32 10.76
N ALA A 148 13.88 -25.28 10.99
CA ALA A 148 15.24 -25.42 11.50
C ALA A 148 15.27 -26.02 12.91
N GLU A 149 14.37 -25.59 13.82
CA GLU A 149 14.25 -26.14 15.17
C GLU A 149 13.85 -27.63 15.18
N LEU A 150 13.06 -28.06 14.21
CA LEU A 150 12.60 -29.44 14.06
C LEU A 150 13.53 -30.30 13.20
N GLU A 151 14.63 -29.73 12.69
CA GLU A 151 15.51 -30.36 11.69
C GLU A 151 14.72 -30.90 10.47
N ARG A 152 13.64 -30.20 10.11
CA ARG A 152 12.70 -30.59 9.05
C ARG A 152 13.11 -29.95 7.73
N GLU A 153 13.12 -30.75 6.66
CA GLU A 153 13.27 -30.21 5.31
C GLU A 153 12.05 -29.36 4.91
N GLU A 154 12.29 -28.31 4.12
CA GLU A 154 11.23 -27.43 3.66
C GLU A 154 10.14 -28.19 2.88
N ASN A 155 8.92 -28.16 3.40
CA ASN A 155 7.76 -28.73 2.73
C ASN A 155 6.89 -27.62 2.12
N SER A 156 7.06 -27.35 0.82
CA SER A 156 6.32 -26.29 0.13
C SER A 156 4.80 -26.49 0.17
N ALA A 157 4.31 -27.74 0.09
CA ALA A 157 2.87 -28.01 0.14
C ALA A 157 2.27 -27.71 1.52
N LEU A 158 3.01 -28.03 2.59
CA LEU A 158 2.63 -27.67 3.94
C LEU A 158 2.65 -26.15 4.12
N ARG A 159 3.75 -25.48 3.73
CA ARG A 159 3.89 -24.02 3.84
C ARG A 159 2.77 -23.27 3.14
N LEU A 160 2.37 -23.70 1.94
CA LEU A 160 1.25 -23.09 1.20
C LEU A 160 -0.08 -23.11 1.96
N ARG A 161 -0.26 -24.03 2.92
CA ARG A 161 -1.47 -24.08 3.77
C ARG A 161 -1.46 -23.08 4.92
N PHE A 162 -0.29 -22.63 5.37
CA PHE A 162 -0.13 -21.78 6.56
C PHE A 162 0.33 -20.36 6.24
N GLN A 163 1.26 -20.22 5.29
CA GLN A 163 1.90 -18.96 4.94
C GLN A 163 0.91 -17.84 4.59
N PRO A 164 -0.16 -18.06 3.80
CA PRO A 164 -1.11 -16.98 3.47
C PRO A 164 -1.85 -16.46 4.71
N GLN A 165 -2.28 -17.38 5.58
CA GLN A 165 -2.98 -17.07 6.82
C GLN A 165 -2.07 -16.31 7.80
N LEU A 166 -0.81 -16.76 7.93
CA LEU A 166 0.18 -16.11 8.77
C LEU A 166 0.49 -14.70 8.27
N THR A 167 0.72 -14.54 6.97
CA THR A 167 0.97 -13.25 6.33
C THR A 167 -0.20 -12.29 6.55
N TYR A 168 -1.44 -12.78 6.46
CA TYR A 168 -2.63 -11.98 6.72
C TYR A 168 -2.70 -11.48 8.18
N PHE A 169 -2.46 -12.36 9.16
CA PHE A 169 -2.45 -11.96 10.57
C PHE A 169 -1.31 -10.98 10.89
N LEU A 170 -0.11 -11.22 10.35
CA LEU A 170 1.02 -10.31 10.53
C LEU A 170 0.72 -8.93 9.93
N ALA A 171 0.16 -8.87 8.72
CA ALA A 171 -0.19 -7.60 8.08
C ALA A 171 -1.10 -6.76 8.98
N GLN A 172 -2.12 -7.37 9.59
CA GLN A 172 -3.05 -6.68 10.50
C GLN A 172 -2.33 -6.01 11.69
N GLN A 173 -1.20 -6.54 12.16
CA GLN A 173 -0.45 -5.91 13.26
C GLN A 173 0.21 -4.59 12.84
N PHE A 174 0.41 -4.37 11.54
CA PHE A 174 1.10 -3.21 11.00
C PHE A 174 0.17 -2.22 10.31
N MET A 175 -1.15 -2.42 10.34
CA MET A 175 -2.09 -1.49 9.71
C MET A 175 -3.10 -0.98 10.69
N ASP A 176 -3.08 0.33 10.93
CA ASP A 176 -4.16 1.00 11.64
C ASP A 176 -5.36 1.19 10.71
N GLY A 177 -6.22 0.17 10.63
CA GLY A 177 -7.39 0.20 9.78
C GLY A 177 -8.33 1.38 10.04
N THR A 178 -8.34 1.96 11.23
CA THR A 178 -9.22 3.10 11.55
C THR A 178 -8.69 4.37 10.90
N SER A 179 -7.41 4.67 11.10
CA SER A 179 -6.77 5.86 10.52
C SER A 179 -6.64 5.74 9.00
N LEU A 180 -6.26 4.56 8.50
CA LEU A 180 -6.12 4.31 7.07
C LEU A 180 -7.47 4.39 6.33
N LEU A 181 -8.57 3.96 6.94
CA LEU A 181 -9.90 4.15 6.35
C LEU A 181 -10.24 5.65 6.21
N ARG A 182 -9.89 6.48 7.19
CA ARG A 182 -10.13 7.94 7.15
C ARG A 182 -9.29 8.68 6.12
N GLU A 183 -8.11 8.15 5.83
CA GLU A 183 -7.14 8.70 4.88
C GLU A 183 -7.47 8.28 3.44
N LEU A 184 -7.76 6.99 3.22
CA LEU A 184 -7.87 6.40 1.88
C LEU A 184 -9.29 6.37 1.31
N ALA A 185 -10.32 6.40 2.15
CA ALA A 185 -11.71 6.35 1.68
C ALA A 185 -12.30 7.74 1.43
N GLY A 186 -13.24 7.83 0.49
CA GLY A 186 -13.97 9.07 0.23
C GLY A 186 -14.93 9.35 1.40
N ARG A 187 -14.79 10.50 2.08
CA ARG A 187 -15.70 10.89 3.15
C ARG A 187 -17.04 11.35 2.54
N VAL A 188 -18.14 10.82 3.07
CA VAL A 188 -19.48 11.29 2.74
C VAL A 188 -19.93 12.20 3.88
N ALA A 189 -19.94 13.51 3.63
CA ALA A 189 -20.45 14.47 4.59
C ALA A 189 -21.95 14.24 4.80
N SER A 190 -22.36 14.04 6.05
CA SER A 190 -23.77 14.09 6.45
C SER A 190 -23.97 15.37 7.25
N GLU A 191 -24.83 16.27 6.77
CA GLU A 191 -25.17 17.52 7.48
C GLU A 191 -25.96 17.27 8.78
N LYS A 192 -26.39 16.03 9.04
CA LYS A 192 -27.34 15.69 10.11
C LYS A 192 -26.91 14.56 11.06
N GLU A 193 -25.72 13.97 10.88
CA GLU A 193 -25.25 12.88 11.74
C GLU A 193 -23.82 13.14 12.25
N GLU A 194 -23.60 12.99 13.57
CA GLU A 194 -22.26 12.99 14.20
C GLU A 194 -21.38 11.81 13.75
N THR A 195 -21.89 10.87 12.95
CA THR A 195 -21.19 9.64 12.58
C THR A 195 -20.55 9.72 11.20
N GLU A 196 -19.22 9.59 11.16
CA GLU A 196 -18.43 9.54 9.92
C GLU A 196 -18.83 8.33 9.06
N THR A 197 -19.26 8.60 7.82
CA THR A 197 -19.53 7.56 6.80
C THR A 197 -18.50 7.66 5.67
N PHE A 198 -17.90 6.52 5.34
CA PHE A 198 -16.89 6.37 4.31
C PHE A 198 -17.46 5.65 3.10
N TYR A 199 -17.14 6.14 1.91
CA TYR A 199 -17.51 5.54 0.63
C TYR A 199 -16.28 4.91 -0.04
N LEU A 200 -16.46 3.69 -0.52
CA LEU A 200 -15.44 2.92 -1.24
C LEU A 200 -16.03 2.33 -2.53
N PRO A 201 -15.31 2.40 -3.66
CA PRO A 201 -15.62 1.58 -4.82
C PRO A 201 -15.30 0.11 -4.49
N ALA A 202 -16.25 -0.79 -4.74
CA ALA A 202 -16.09 -2.21 -4.51
C ALA A 202 -16.63 -3.03 -5.68
N MET A 203 -16.44 -4.34 -5.61
CA MET A 203 -16.86 -5.28 -6.64
C MET A 203 -17.45 -6.55 -5.99
N LEU A 204 -18.40 -7.18 -6.69
CA LEU A 204 -18.86 -8.53 -6.42
C LEU A 204 -18.11 -9.48 -7.35
N GLU A 205 -17.34 -10.39 -6.78
CA GLU A 205 -16.74 -11.49 -7.53
C GLU A 205 -17.66 -12.72 -7.45
N THR A 206 -18.09 -13.22 -8.60
CA THR A 206 -18.99 -14.37 -8.71
C THR A 206 -18.25 -15.56 -9.27
N SER A 207 -18.43 -16.75 -8.67
CA SER A 207 -17.67 -17.92 -9.07
C SER A 207 -18.07 -18.45 -10.45
N HIS A 208 -19.35 -18.71 -10.75
CA HIS A 208 -19.71 -19.35 -12.04
C HIS A 208 -21.13 -19.08 -12.59
N LYS A 209 -21.96 -18.28 -11.92
CA LYS A 209 -23.35 -18.00 -12.38
C LYS A 209 -23.44 -16.62 -13.01
N SER A 210 -24.14 -16.51 -14.14
CA SER A 210 -24.53 -15.22 -14.70
C SER A 210 -25.58 -14.58 -13.80
N ILE A 211 -25.15 -13.65 -12.94
CA ILE A 211 -26.03 -12.90 -12.06
C ILE A 211 -26.36 -11.58 -12.75
N LYS A 212 -27.63 -11.22 -12.82
CA LYS A 212 -28.07 -9.90 -13.28
C LYS A 212 -28.47 -9.10 -12.06
N LEU A 213 -27.67 -8.10 -11.71
CA LEU A 213 -27.98 -7.14 -10.67
C LEU A 213 -28.64 -5.91 -11.29
N ARG A 214 -29.73 -5.43 -10.68
CA ARG A 214 -30.32 -4.14 -11.05
C ARG A 214 -29.50 -3.02 -10.44
N GLU A 215 -29.43 -1.89 -11.12
CA GLU A 215 -28.79 -0.69 -10.56
C GLU A 215 -29.43 -0.33 -9.22
N ASN A 216 -28.61 0.00 -8.22
CA ASN A 216 -29.01 0.31 -6.84
C ASN A 216 -29.66 -0.84 -6.05
N GLU A 217 -29.66 -2.06 -6.57
CA GLU A 217 -30.13 -3.24 -5.84
C GLU A 217 -29.33 -3.42 -4.53
N PRO A 218 -29.99 -3.53 -3.36
CA PRO A 218 -29.31 -3.71 -2.09
C PRO A 218 -28.75 -5.13 -1.96
N LEU A 219 -27.50 -5.22 -1.49
CA LEU A 219 -26.86 -6.48 -1.13
C LEU A 219 -26.56 -6.48 0.37
N PHE A 220 -26.54 -7.68 0.94
CA PHE A 220 -26.37 -7.88 2.38
C PHE A 220 -25.20 -8.82 2.65
N PRO A 221 -24.45 -8.60 3.74
CA PRO A 221 -23.54 -9.60 4.29
C PRO A 221 -24.23 -10.96 4.49
N SER A 222 -23.66 -12.02 3.95
CA SER A 222 -24.07 -13.41 4.14
C SER A 222 -23.27 -14.05 5.26
N ARG A 223 -21.96 -14.16 5.07
CA ARG A 223 -21.00 -14.77 6.00
C ARG A 223 -19.60 -14.26 5.71
N LEU A 224 -18.72 -14.36 6.70
CA LEU A 224 -17.29 -14.11 6.53
C LEU A 224 -16.55 -15.44 6.64
N LYS A 225 -15.81 -15.82 5.61
CA LYS A 225 -15.03 -17.07 5.56
C LYS A 225 -13.77 -16.85 4.74
N ASP A 226 -12.63 -17.37 5.21
CA ASP A 226 -11.34 -17.30 4.52
C ASP A 226 -10.98 -15.86 4.12
N HIS A 227 -11.19 -14.91 5.04
CA HIS A 227 -10.98 -13.47 4.84
C HIS A 227 -11.76 -12.86 3.68
N ARG A 228 -12.94 -13.42 3.39
CA ARG A 228 -13.85 -12.92 2.36
C ARG A 228 -15.25 -12.72 2.92
N LEU A 229 -15.81 -11.55 2.66
CA LEU A 229 -17.20 -11.26 2.97
C LEU A 229 -18.10 -11.70 1.81
N TYR A 230 -18.85 -12.78 2.02
CA TYR A 230 -19.84 -13.25 1.06
C TYR A 230 -21.09 -12.38 1.12
N LEU A 231 -21.73 -12.16 -0.03
CA LEU A 231 -22.88 -11.28 -0.21
C LEU A 231 -24.09 -12.06 -0.72
N LYS A 232 -25.28 -11.66 -0.26
CA LYS A 232 -26.57 -12.18 -0.68
C LYS A 232 -27.53 -11.06 -1.12
N ASN A 233 -28.51 -11.41 -1.95
CA ASN A 233 -29.60 -10.50 -2.32
C ASN A 233 -30.73 -10.49 -1.27
N GLY A 234 -31.77 -9.69 -1.51
CA GLY A 234 -32.96 -9.62 -0.65
C GLY A 234 -33.78 -10.91 -0.55
N ALA A 235 -33.61 -11.85 -1.48
CA ALA A 235 -34.22 -13.18 -1.43
C ALA A 235 -33.39 -14.20 -0.62
N GLY A 236 -32.24 -13.79 -0.07
CA GLY A 236 -31.36 -14.65 0.70
C GLY A 236 -30.38 -15.49 -0.12
N GLN A 237 -30.36 -15.35 -1.45
CA GLN A 237 -29.46 -16.10 -2.32
C GLN A 237 -28.04 -15.53 -2.25
N GLU A 238 -27.05 -16.36 -1.88
CA GLU A 238 -25.62 -16.01 -1.94
C GLU A 238 -25.17 -15.87 -3.40
N LEU A 239 -24.54 -14.74 -3.72
CA LEU A 239 -24.18 -14.36 -5.09
C LEU A 239 -22.68 -14.51 -5.37
N GLY A 240 -21.86 -14.34 -4.35
CA GLY A 240 -20.41 -14.24 -4.46
C GLY A 240 -19.82 -13.52 -3.25
N TYR A 241 -18.63 -12.94 -3.40
CA TYR A 241 -17.96 -12.21 -2.32
C TYR A 241 -17.53 -10.81 -2.72
N LEU A 242 -17.38 -9.96 -1.72
CA LEU A 242 -16.89 -8.60 -1.84
C LEU A 242 -15.40 -8.62 -2.21
N SER A 243 -15.05 -7.84 -3.22
CA SER A 243 -13.69 -7.59 -3.71
C SER A 243 -13.48 -6.08 -3.88
N PHE A 244 -12.23 -5.67 -3.97
CA PHE A 244 -11.84 -4.26 -4.11
C PHE A 244 -10.94 -4.09 -5.32
N PRO A 245 -11.05 -2.95 -6.05
CA PRO A 245 -10.11 -2.60 -7.11
C PRO A 245 -8.76 -2.14 -6.56
N ASP A 246 -8.72 -1.72 -5.30
CA ASP A 246 -7.52 -1.31 -4.58
C ASP A 246 -7.22 -2.36 -3.50
N ASP A 247 -6.07 -3.01 -3.63
CA ASP A 247 -5.71 -4.16 -2.80
C ASP A 247 -5.55 -3.80 -1.31
N ARG A 248 -5.28 -2.52 -1.00
CA ARG A 248 -5.14 -2.04 0.38
C ARG A 248 -6.40 -2.28 1.20
N PHE A 249 -7.56 -2.24 0.56
CA PHE A 249 -8.83 -2.40 1.29
C PHE A 249 -9.10 -3.84 1.73
N TYR A 250 -8.46 -4.87 1.16
CA TYR A 250 -8.55 -6.23 1.73
C TYR A 250 -7.95 -6.30 3.12
N TYR A 251 -6.96 -5.45 3.35
CA TYR A 251 -6.13 -5.42 4.55
C TYR A 251 -6.62 -4.38 5.56
N ILE A 252 -7.44 -3.42 5.13
CA ILE A 252 -8.06 -2.43 6.01
C ILE A 252 -9.50 -2.85 6.38
N VAL A 253 -10.31 -3.15 5.37
CA VAL A 253 -11.77 -3.25 5.53
C VAL A 253 -12.21 -4.64 5.99
N ILE A 254 -11.60 -5.71 5.47
CA ILE A 254 -11.95 -7.08 5.90
C ILE A 254 -11.67 -7.30 7.39
N PRO A 255 -10.51 -6.90 7.96
CA PRO A 255 -10.29 -6.98 9.41
C PRO A 255 -11.33 -6.22 10.23
N LEU A 256 -11.78 -5.06 9.77
CA LEU A 256 -12.83 -4.30 10.44
C LEU A 256 -14.17 -5.06 10.45
N PHE A 257 -14.47 -5.85 9.41
CA PHE A 257 -15.64 -6.74 9.37
C PHE A 257 -15.48 -7.94 10.31
N GLU A 258 -14.30 -8.57 10.32
CA GLU A 258 -13.98 -9.68 11.22
C GLU A 258 -14.14 -9.29 12.69
N GLN A 259 -13.67 -8.08 13.01
CA GLN A 259 -13.74 -7.50 14.35
C GLN A 259 -15.10 -6.84 14.66
N ARG A 260 -16.05 -6.84 13.71
CA ARG A 260 -17.40 -6.24 13.84
C ARG A 260 -17.38 -4.76 14.25
N LYS A 261 -16.32 -4.03 13.89
CA LYS A 261 -16.12 -2.62 14.25
C LYS A 261 -16.91 -1.64 13.39
N VAL A 262 -17.46 -2.12 12.28
CA VAL A 262 -18.13 -1.29 11.29
C VAL A 262 -19.46 -1.86 10.85
N LEU A 263 -20.35 -0.96 10.46
CA LEU A 263 -21.60 -1.22 9.79
C LEU A 263 -21.44 -0.90 8.30
N VAL A 264 -22.13 -1.68 7.47
CA VAL A 264 -21.99 -1.59 6.02
C VAL A 264 -23.33 -1.41 5.32
N LYS A 265 -23.30 -0.66 4.23
CA LYS A 265 -24.38 -0.60 3.25
C LYS A 265 -23.77 -0.89 1.89
N ILE A 266 -24.37 -1.81 1.15
CA ILE A 266 -23.85 -2.29 -0.13
C ILE A 266 -24.96 -2.19 -1.17
N ARG A 267 -24.65 -1.60 -2.32
CA ARG A 267 -25.58 -1.52 -3.46
C ARG A 267 -24.87 -1.81 -4.77
N ALA A 268 -25.59 -2.44 -5.70
CA ALA A 268 -25.10 -2.61 -7.07
C ALA A 268 -24.94 -1.25 -7.77
N ALA A 269 -23.79 -1.02 -8.39
CA ALA A 269 -23.49 0.20 -9.15
C ALA A 269 -23.89 0.06 -10.63
N LYS A 270 -24.03 1.20 -11.31
CA LYS A 270 -24.28 1.23 -12.75
C LYS A 270 -23.03 0.87 -13.55
N GLY A 271 -23.14 -0.06 -14.49
CA GLY A 271 -22.10 -0.28 -15.52
C GLY A 271 -21.84 -1.74 -15.83
N LYS A 272 -21.48 -1.98 -17.10
CA LYS A 272 -21.09 -3.28 -17.66
C LYS A 272 -19.88 -3.86 -16.91
N ASP A 273 -19.79 -5.18 -16.90
CA ASP A 273 -18.64 -5.95 -16.42
C ASP A 273 -17.34 -5.24 -16.81
N ALA A 274 -16.39 -5.09 -15.89
CA ALA A 274 -15.06 -4.62 -16.23
C ALA A 274 -14.45 -5.63 -17.21
N GLY A 275 -14.56 -5.35 -18.50
CA GLY A 275 -14.08 -6.22 -19.56
C GLY A 275 -12.56 -6.33 -19.48
N ARG A 276 -12.07 -7.47 -19.00
CA ARG A 276 -10.77 -8.01 -19.40
C ARG A 276 -10.97 -9.45 -19.82
N LYS A 277 -10.59 -9.72 -21.07
CA LYS A 277 -10.58 -11.05 -21.70
C LYS A 277 -9.81 -12.04 -20.81
N LYS A 278 -10.34 -13.27 -20.72
CA LYS A 278 -9.76 -14.49 -20.14
C LYS A 278 -9.65 -14.54 -18.59
N SER A 279 -10.78 -14.64 -17.90
CA SER A 279 -10.86 -15.31 -16.59
C SER A 279 -12.32 -15.68 -16.30
N SER A 280 -12.55 -16.82 -15.65
CA SER A 280 -13.88 -17.38 -15.33
C SER A 280 -14.69 -16.54 -14.34
N ALA A 281 -14.08 -15.56 -13.68
CA ALA A 281 -14.73 -14.70 -12.68
C ALA A 281 -15.36 -13.46 -13.34
N ARG A 282 -16.67 -13.26 -13.11
CA ARG A 282 -17.41 -12.08 -13.56
C ARG A 282 -17.52 -11.08 -12.42
N TYR A 283 -17.08 -9.85 -12.65
CA TYR A 283 -17.07 -8.78 -11.66
C TYR A 283 -18.23 -7.81 -11.89
N HIS A 284 -18.99 -7.53 -10.83
CA HIS A 284 -20.04 -6.50 -10.84
C HIS A 284 -19.65 -5.36 -9.91
N ARG A 285 -19.76 -4.11 -10.38
CA ARG A 285 -19.39 -2.95 -9.55
C ARG A 285 -20.41 -2.75 -8.43
N LEU A 286 -19.90 -2.38 -7.26
CA LEU A 286 -20.68 -2.10 -6.06
C LEU A 286 -20.30 -0.73 -5.50
N HIS A 287 -21.28 -0.09 -4.88
CA HIS A 287 -21.09 1.00 -3.94
C HIS A 287 -21.07 0.42 -2.54
N LEU A 288 -19.99 0.67 -1.79
CA LEU A 288 -19.85 0.28 -0.40
C LEU A 288 -19.78 1.54 0.46
N TRP A 289 -20.66 1.64 1.46
CA TRP A 289 -20.55 2.61 2.53
C TRP A 289 -20.22 1.89 3.84
N VAL A 290 -19.28 2.44 4.58
CA VAL A 290 -18.78 1.91 5.85
C VAL A 290 -18.91 2.98 6.92
N ARG A 291 -19.42 2.61 8.09
CA ARG A 291 -19.60 3.48 9.26
C ARG A 291 -19.04 2.78 10.49
N PHE A 292 -18.35 3.48 11.38
CA PHE A 292 -17.96 2.90 12.68
C PHE A 292 -19.18 2.69 13.58
N SER A 293 -19.24 1.55 14.25
CA SER A 293 -20.32 1.21 15.18
C SER A 293 -20.23 2.07 16.45
N SER A 294 -21.29 2.80 16.81
CA SER A 294 -21.32 3.76 17.93
C SER A 294 -21.52 3.15 19.33
N GLY A 295 -21.27 1.85 19.55
CA GLY A 295 -21.58 1.20 20.82
C GLY A 295 -20.65 0.04 21.16
N ASP A 296 -20.04 0.12 22.35
CA ASP A 296 -19.37 -0.90 23.16
C ASP A 296 -19.04 -2.22 22.44
N GLY A 297 -17.84 -2.26 21.87
CA GLY A 297 -17.17 -3.48 21.42
C GLY A 297 -16.82 -4.40 22.59
N LYS A 298 -17.82 -4.94 23.30
CA LYS A 298 -17.65 -5.91 24.39
C LYS A 298 -17.16 -7.28 23.93
N GLN A 299 -16.94 -7.48 22.64
CA GLN A 299 -16.02 -8.51 22.18
C GLN A 299 -14.65 -7.88 22.09
N MET A 300 -13.79 -8.18 23.07
CA MET A 300 -12.36 -7.97 22.88
C MET A 300 -11.99 -8.67 21.56
N PRO A 301 -11.37 -7.96 20.60
CA PRO A 301 -10.89 -8.62 19.39
C PRO A 301 -9.98 -9.78 19.82
N GLU A 302 -10.13 -10.95 19.18
CA GLU A 302 -9.19 -12.04 19.39
C GLU A 302 -7.77 -11.48 19.28
N ASN A 303 -6.94 -11.78 20.27
CA ASN A 303 -5.58 -11.26 20.29
C ASN A 303 -4.84 -11.83 19.07
N LEU A 304 -4.46 -10.98 18.11
CA LEU A 304 -3.76 -11.39 16.90
C LEU A 304 -2.50 -12.21 17.23
N ASN A 305 -1.80 -11.91 18.32
CA ASN A 305 -0.65 -12.69 18.77
C ASN A 305 -1.05 -14.12 19.16
N LEU A 306 -2.22 -14.31 19.78
CA LEU A 306 -2.74 -15.65 20.09
C LEU A 306 -3.10 -16.41 18.81
N GLN A 307 -3.72 -15.75 17.82
CA GLN A 307 -4.03 -16.38 16.53
C GLN A 307 -2.75 -16.80 15.78
N ILE A 308 -1.73 -15.94 15.77
CA ILE A 308 -0.41 -16.22 15.20
C ILE A 308 0.22 -17.42 15.93
N GLN A 309 0.26 -17.39 17.27
CA GLN A 309 0.82 -18.48 18.08
C GLN A 309 0.12 -19.81 17.77
N LEU A 310 -1.21 -19.86 17.80
CA LEU A 310 -1.97 -21.08 17.52
C LEU A 310 -1.75 -21.60 16.10
N LEU A 311 -1.55 -20.70 15.13
CA LEU A 311 -1.25 -21.08 13.74
C LEU A 311 0.15 -21.68 13.61
N LEU A 312 1.14 -21.07 14.26
CA LEU A 312 2.53 -21.56 14.30
C LEU A 312 2.62 -22.91 15.04
N GLU A 313 1.90 -23.09 16.14
CA GLU A 313 1.83 -24.38 16.85
C GLU A 313 1.22 -25.48 15.97
N LYS A 314 0.17 -25.17 15.20
CA LYS A 314 -0.37 -26.14 14.23
C LYS A 314 0.64 -26.50 13.15
N TYR A 315 1.44 -25.55 12.68
CA TYR A 315 2.51 -25.80 11.69
C TYR A 315 3.62 -26.67 12.28
N ARG A 316 4.01 -26.44 13.54
CA ARG A 316 4.99 -27.24 14.28
C ARG A 316 4.54 -28.70 14.42
N ASN A 317 3.24 -28.92 14.64
CA ASN A 317 2.65 -30.25 14.85
C ASN A 317 2.15 -30.95 13.56
N SER A 318 2.30 -30.32 12.39
CA SER A 318 1.88 -30.90 11.08
C SER A 318 3.02 -31.65 10.41
#